data_AF-A0A947JV91-F1
#
_entry.id   AF-A0A947JV91-F1
#
_cell.length_a   1.000
_cell.length_b   1.000
_cell.length_c   1.000
_cell.angle_alpha   90.00
_cell.angle_beta   90.00
_cell.angle_gamma   90.00
#
_symmetry.space_group_name_H-M   'P 1'
#
loop_
_entity.id
_entity.type
_entity.pdbx_description
1 polymer ?
#
loop_
_entity_poly.entity_id
_entity_poly.type
_entity_poly.pdbx_seq_one_letter_code
_entity_poly.pdbx_strand_id
1 'polypeptide(L)'
;MQQKKTKKQERIAGGPCLNCQREHSFSEGDARSHCLELMQFLEREKRIDLLAATAQADPQLTTATLFGEARGKMLGIMVCRAADGSERLLRAFSGQYNGIWEVAGWAPPLFNVTAYTSIYVEFEPRIKQLGRELQLTEHGSAQWRDLSSRRRQLSQQWMREIHALYTLSNFRGQQRLLSDAFTGSGGIPTGTGDCCAPKLFNQAIQEDLIPLGLAEFYWGRENASQTRQHGQYYPSCASKCTPILGFMLCGLEAVTK
;
A
#
# COMPACT_ATOMS: atom_id res chain seq x y z
N MET A 1 -4.83 14.53 44.02
CA MET A 1 -3.71 14.36 43.07
C MET A 1 -4.19 13.51 41.90
N GLN A 2 -4.56 14.15 40.79
CA GLN A 2 -5.00 13.46 39.57
C GLN A 2 -3.78 12.84 38.86
N GLN A 3 -3.78 11.52 38.73
CA GLN A 3 -2.85 10.82 37.85
C GLN A 3 -3.18 11.20 36.39
N LYS A 4 -2.30 11.98 35.77
CA LYS A 4 -2.28 12.15 34.32
C LYS A 4 -2.00 10.77 33.69
N LYS A 5 -3.05 10.08 33.23
CA LYS A 5 -2.92 8.94 32.34
C LYS A 5 -2.26 9.45 31.05
N THR A 6 -0.99 9.16 30.87
CA THR A 6 -0.30 9.27 29.58
C THR A 6 -1.10 8.45 28.58
N LYS A 7 -1.78 9.11 27.62
CA LYS A 7 -2.41 8.42 26.48
C LYS A 7 -1.32 7.60 25.80
N LYS A 8 -1.42 6.27 25.88
CA LYS A 8 -0.55 5.35 25.15
C LYS A 8 -0.69 5.72 23.67
N GLN A 9 0.36 6.26 23.07
CA GLN A 9 0.35 6.66 21.67
C GLN A 9 0.03 5.42 20.84
N GLU A 10 -1.12 5.43 20.17
CA GLU A 10 -1.64 4.24 19.50
C GLU A 10 -0.76 3.93 18.28
N ARG A 11 -0.24 2.70 18.20
CA ARG A 11 0.62 2.27 17.10
C ARG A 11 -0.22 2.15 15.82
N ILE A 12 0.01 3.05 14.87
CA ILE A 12 -0.68 3.04 13.57
C ILE A 12 0.08 2.20 12.55
N ALA A 13 1.41 2.26 12.57
CA ALA A 13 2.29 1.52 11.68
C ALA A 13 3.46 0.93 12.47
N GLY A 14 4.01 -0.19 12.02
CA GLY A 14 5.14 -0.83 12.70
C GLY A 14 5.19 -2.34 12.56
N GLY A 15 6.29 -2.92 13.03
CA GLY A 15 6.54 -4.36 13.01
C GLY A 15 7.97 -4.71 13.40
N PRO A 16 8.30 -6.01 13.47
CA PRO A 16 9.63 -6.49 13.79
C PRO A 16 10.61 -6.29 12.62
N CYS A 17 11.88 -6.03 12.94
CA CYS A 17 12.95 -5.85 11.95
C CYS A 17 14.03 -6.92 12.11
N LEU A 18 14.29 -7.68 11.04
CA LEU A 18 15.34 -8.70 11.04
C LEU A 18 16.76 -8.11 11.08
N ASN A 19 16.95 -6.85 10.67
CA ASN A 19 18.28 -6.23 10.62
C ASN A 19 18.78 -5.84 12.01
N CYS A 20 17.94 -5.17 12.80
CA CYS A 20 18.32 -4.67 14.12
C CYS A 20 17.73 -5.50 15.27
N GLN A 21 16.89 -6.49 14.96
CA GLN A 21 16.20 -7.36 15.93
C GLN A 21 15.33 -6.58 16.93
N ARG A 22 14.81 -5.41 16.53
CA ARG A 22 13.90 -4.58 17.32
C ARG A 22 12.52 -4.53 16.70
N GLU A 23 11.53 -4.25 17.54
CA GLU A 23 10.19 -3.87 17.09
C GLU A 23 10.15 -2.35 16.87
N HIS A 24 9.73 -1.93 15.69
CA HIS A 24 9.55 -0.53 15.35
C HIS A 24 8.07 -0.16 15.36
N SER A 25 7.77 1.06 15.77
CA SER A 25 6.43 1.63 15.77
C SER A 25 6.46 3.07 15.26
N PHE A 26 5.37 3.47 14.63
CA PHE A 26 5.15 4.81 14.13
C PHE A 26 3.71 5.23 14.44
N SER A 27 3.54 6.51 14.81
CA SER A 27 2.30 7.06 15.35
C SER A 27 1.56 7.94 14.35
N GLU A 28 0.32 8.28 14.69
CA GLU A 28 -0.54 9.17 13.90
C GLU A 28 0.07 10.58 13.71
N GLY A 29 0.72 11.13 14.74
CA GLY A 29 1.17 12.52 14.74
C GLY A 29 0.01 13.47 14.40
N ASP A 30 0.29 14.49 13.60
CA ASP A 30 -0.71 15.45 13.12
C ASP A 30 -1.36 15.04 11.79
N ALA A 31 -1.09 13.84 11.26
CA ALA A 31 -1.59 13.43 9.95
C ALA A 31 -3.12 13.36 9.84
N ARG A 32 -3.83 13.24 10.98
CA ARG A 32 -5.29 13.15 11.01
C ARG A 32 -5.99 14.41 10.48
N SER A 33 -5.50 15.61 10.83
CA SER A 33 -6.10 16.86 10.37
C SER A 33 -6.03 16.95 8.83
N HIS A 34 -4.89 16.60 8.25
CA HIS A 34 -4.70 16.59 6.81
C HIS A 34 -5.50 15.50 6.09
N CYS A 35 -5.78 14.36 6.76
CA CYS A 35 -6.73 13.39 6.23
C CYS A 35 -8.14 13.98 6.11
N LEU A 36 -8.59 14.78 7.09
CA LEU A 36 -9.89 15.45 7.02
C LEU A 36 -9.94 16.48 5.88
N GLU A 37 -8.86 17.24 5.65
CA GLU A 37 -8.74 18.15 4.51
C GLU A 37 -8.84 17.39 3.18
N LEU A 38 -8.16 16.24 3.07
CA LEU A 38 -8.27 15.39 1.89
C LEU A 38 -9.69 14.85 1.72
N MET A 39 -10.35 14.38 2.77
CA MET A 39 -11.75 13.93 2.71
C MET A 39 -12.68 15.05 2.18
N GLN A 40 -12.52 16.28 2.67
CA GLN A 40 -13.30 17.43 2.19
C GLN A 40 -13.05 17.71 0.70
N PHE A 41 -11.79 17.60 0.26
CA PHE A 41 -11.45 17.71 -1.16
C PHE A 41 -12.15 16.62 -1.99
N LEU A 42 -12.06 15.35 -1.56
CA LEU A 42 -12.64 14.22 -2.28
C LEU A 42 -14.17 14.30 -2.37
N GLU A 43 -14.83 14.81 -1.33
CA GLU A 43 -16.28 15.01 -1.30
C GLU A 43 -16.69 16.12 -2.28
N ARG A 44 -15.96 17.25 -2.27
CA ARG A 44 -16.26 18.42 -3.11
C ARG A 44 -15.95 18.18 -4.58
N GLU A 45 -14.74 17.69 -4.87
CA GLU A 45 -14.21 17.59 -6.24
C GLU A 45 -14.51 16.23 -6.89
N LYS A 46 -14.83 15.20 -6.10
CA LYS A 46 -15.16 13.85 -6.57
C LYS A 46 -14.10 13.22 -7.49
N ARG A 47 -12.83 13.52 -7.22
CA ARG A 47 -11.65 13.10 -7.99
C ARG A 47 -10.40 13.08 -7.10
N ILE A 48 -9.31 12.45 -7.57
CA ILE A 48 -8.05 12.34 -6.81
C ILE A 48 -6.86 13.11 -7.40
N ASP A 49 -6.96 13.67 -8.59
CA ASP A 49 -5.93 14.48 -9.25
C ASP A 49 -5.85 15.89 -8.68
N LEU A 50 -5.18 15.97 -7.53
CA LEU A 50 -5.08 17.16 -6.66
C LEU A 50 -4.43 18.38 -7.34
N LEU A 51 -3.58 18.15 -8.33
CA LEU A 51 -2.77 19.18 -8.97
C LEU A 51 -3.40 19.75 -10.25
N ALA A 52 -4.42 19.08 -10.80
CA ALA A 52 -5.02 19.47 -12.06
C ALA A 52 -6.20 20.43 -11.83
N ALA A 53 -6.26 21.51 -12.60
CA ALA A 53 -7.39 22.43 -12.59
C ALA A 53 -8.72 21.68 -12.87
N THR A 54 -9.85 22.21 -12.40
CA THR A 54 -11.17 21.58 -12.62
C THR A 54 -11.46 21.31 -14.10
N ALA A 55 -11.08 22.24 -14.98
CA ALA A 55 -11.25 22.10 -16.43
C ALA A 55 -10.35 21.01 -17.08
N GLN A 56 -9.34 20.54 -16.35
CA GLN A 56 -8.36 19.54 -16.79
C GLN A 56 -8.49 18.24 -16.00
N ALA A 57 -9.65 18.01 -15.36
CA ALA A 57 -9.90 16.80 -14.61
C ALA A 57 -9.78 15.56 -15.49
N ASP A 58 -8.96 14.61 -15.05
CA ASP A 58 -8.89 13.30 -15.69
C ASP A 58 -10.14 12.48 -15.29
N PRO A 59 -11.02 12.11 -16.24
CA PRO A 59 -12.20 11.31 -15.94
C PRO A 59 -11.86 9.95 -15.30
N GLN A 60 -10.67 9.41 -15.58
CA GLN A 60 -10.21 8.15 -14.99
C GLN A 60 -9.91 8.27 -13.49
N LEU A 61 -9.73 9.49 -12.98
CA LEU A 61 -9.37 9.76 -11.59
C LEU A 61 -10.57 10.16 -10.72
N THR A 62 -11.79 9.94 -11.22
CA THR A 62 -13.03 10.12 -10.44
C THR A 62 -13.10 9.21 -9.21
N THR A 63 -13.77 9.68 -8.14
CA THR A 63 -14.11 8.86 -6.96
C THR A 63 -15.45 8.15 -7.10
N ALA A 64 -16.24 8.41 -8.15
CA ALA A 64 -17.56 7.81 -8.33
C ALA A 64 -17.51 6.27 -8.34
N THR A 65 -16.48 5.69 -8.94
CA THR A 65 -16.27 4.23 -8.99
C THR A 65 -16.14 3.62 -7.60
N LEU A 66 -15.60 4.37 -6.63
CA LEU A 66 -15.38 3.91 -5.26
C LEU A 66 -16.68 3.68 -4.49
N PHE A 67 -17.78 4.29 -4.93
CA PHE A 67 -19.11 4.09 -4.34
C PHE A 67 -19.94 3.06 -5.12
N GLY A 68 -19.43 2.55 -6.25
CA GLY A 68 -20.06 1.53 -7.08
C GLY A 68 -19.53 0.11 -6.84
N GLU A 69 -19.34 -0.64 -7.93
CA GLU A 69 -18.87 -2.03 -7.89
C GLU A 69 -17.41 -2.17 -7.51
N ALA A 70 -16.58 -1.17 -7.86
CA ALA A 70 -15.15 -1.17 -7.50
C ALA A 70 -14.94 -1.05 -5.97
N ARG A 71 -15.95 -0.55 -5.23
CA ARG A 71 -15.92 -0.28 -3.79
C ARG A 71 -14.82 0.70 -3.38
N GLY A 72 -14.74 1.00 -2.10
CA GLY A 72 -13.79 1.96 -1.56
C GLY A 72 -12.33 1.51 -1.59
N LYS A 73 -11.47 2.45 -1.18
CA LYS A 73 -10.01 2.29 -1.19
C LYS A 73 -9.39 2.88 0.07
N MET A 74 -8.26 2.31 0.51
CA MET A 74 -7.44 2.95 1.54
C MET A 74 -6.67 4.13 0.95
N LEU A 75 -6.74 5.27 1.62
CA LEU A 75 -5.97 6.48 1.36
C LEU A 75 -5.14 6.79 2.62
N GLY A 76 -3.98 7.40 2.45
CA GLY A 76 -3.12 7.76 3.57
C GLY A 76 -2.39 9.07 3.36
N ILE A 77 -2.18 9.77 4.47
CA ILE A 77 -1.37 10.99 4.56
C ILE A 77 -0.18 10.71 5.47
N MET A 78 0.99 11.18 5.05
CA MET A 78 2.16 11.30 5.92
C MET A 78 2.59 12.75 6.00
N VAL A 79 2.74 13.24 7.24
CA VAL A 79 3.37 14.53 7.53
C VAL A 79 4.86 14.28 7.67
N CYS A 80 5.64 15.08 6.97
CA CYS A 80 7.10 15.01 6.94
C CYS A 80 7.72 16.38 7.20
N ARG A 81 8.98 16.37 7.64
CA ARG A 81 9.84 17.56 7.70
C ARG A 81 10.96 17.43 6.67
N ALA A 82 11.13 18.47 5.86
CA ALA A 82 12.26 18.60 4.94
C ALA A 82 13.51 19.17 5.63
N ALA A 83 14.65 19.12 4.94
CA ALA A 83 15.94 19.60 5.47
C ALA A 83 15.94 21.11 5.83
N ASP A 84 15.14 21.92 5.14
CA ASP A 84 14.95 23.35 5.43
C ASP A 84 14.00 23.62 6.61
N GLY A 85 13.49 22.56 7.25
CA GLY A 85 12.52 22.64 8.35
C GLY A 85 11.07 22.79 7.90
N SER A 86 10.80 22.92 6.60
CA SER A 86 9.44 23.03 6.08
C SER A 86 8.67 21.71 6.22
N GLU A 87 7.36 21.83 6.44
CA GLU A 87 6.46 20.68 6.43
C GLU A 87 6.15 20.26 4.99
N ARG A 88 6.15 18.94 4.76
CA ARG A 88 5.78 18.31 3.49
C ARG A 88 4.71 17.26 3.73
N LEU A 89 3.68 17.27 2.87
CA LEU A 89 2.59 16.30 2.92
C LEU A 89 2.73 15.30 1.79
N LEU A 90 2.93 14.03 2.14
CA LEU A 90 2.89 12.91 1.21
C LEU A 90 1.52 12.24 1.26
N ARG A 91 1.08 11.70 0.12
CA ARG A 91 -0.25 11.09 -0.08
C ARG A 91 -0.10 9.76 -0.76
N ALA A 92 -0.87 8.76 -0.37
CA ALA A 92 -0.86 7.46 -1.05
C ALA A 92 -2.25 6.84 -1.10
N PHE A 93 -2.46 6.00 -2.12
CA PHE A 93 -3.61 5.12 -2.21
C PHE A 93 -3.15 3.66 -2.34
N SER A 94 -3.96 2.73 -1.82
CA SER A 94 -3.62 1.31 -1.86
C SER A 94 -3.84 0.69 -3.25
N GLY A 95 -2.84 -0.05 -3.74
CA GLY A 95 -2.88 -0.72 -5.05
C GLY A 95 -2.86 0.28 -6.20
N GLN A 96 -3.63 -0.02 -7.25
CA GLN A 96 -3.91 0.87 -8.39
C GLN A 96 -5.17 1.69 -8.14
N TYR A 97 -5.26 2.86 -8.74
CA TYR A 97 -6.48 3.67 -8.81
C TYR A 97 -7.08 3.57 -10.21
N ASN A 98 -8.25 2.92 -10.35
CA ASN A 98 -8.90 2.68 -11.65
C ASN A 98 -7.95 2.14 -12.75
N GLY A 99 -7.02 1.24 -12.38
CA GLY A 99 -6.03 0.67 -13.30
C GLY A 99 -4.69 1.41 -13.37
N ILE A 100 -4.59 2.59 -12.75
CA ILE A 100 -3.43 3.48 -12.83
C ILE A 100 -2.56 3.32 -11.57
N TRP A 101 -1.26 3.14 -11.76
CA TRP A 101 -0.28 3.03 -10.67
C TRP A 101 0.24 4.37 -10.17
N GLU A 102 0.48 5.30 -11.10
CA GLU A 102 1.14 6.58 -10.84
C GLU A 102 0.20 7.73 -11.13
N VAL A 103 -0.05 8.57 -10.12
CA VAL A 103 -0.88 9.78 -10.24
C VAL A 103 -0.09 10.93 -9.62
N ALA A 104 0.03 12.04 -10.33
CA ALA A 104 0.79 13.19 -9.85
C ALA A 104 0.26 13.68 -8.48
N GLY A 105 1.18 13.93 -7.55
CA GLY A 105 0.85 14.29 -6.17
C GLY A 105 0.56 13.10 -5.23
N TRP A 106 0.70 11.86 -5.72
CA TRP A 106 0.58 10.63 -4.92
C TRP A 106 1.87 9.80 -4.99
N ALA A 107 2.17 9.08 -3.91
CA ALA A 107 3.33 8.23 -3.78
C ALA A 107 3.29 7.08 -4.80
N PRO A 108 4.38 6.86 -5.56
CA PRO A 108 4.46 5.81 -6.57
C PRO A 108 4.51 4.41 -5.92
N PRO A 109 4.31 3.33 -6.70
CA PRO A 109 4.59 1.97 -6.25
C PRO A 109 6.08 1.75 -5.93
N LEU A 110 6.39 0.69 -5.18
CA LEU A 110 7.77 0.32 -4.77
C LEU A 110 8.51 -0.51 -5.84
N PHE A 111 8.06 -0.43 -7.09
CA PHE A 111 8.57 -1.19 -8.22
C PHE A 111 8.45 -0.39 -9.51
N ASN A 112 9.18 -0.81 -10.55
CA ASN A 112 9.08 -0.21 -11.88
C ASN A 112 7.79 -0.66 -12.60
N VAL A 113 6.91 0.29 -12.92
CA VAL A 113 5.60 0.02 -13.55
C VAL A 113 5.74 -0.62 -14.94
N THR A 114 6.74 -0.25 -15.73
CA THR A 114 7.00 -0.87 -17.04
C THR A 114 7.37 -2.34 -16.89
N ALA A 115 8.27 -2.68 -15.96
CA ALA A 115 8.64 -4.07 -15.68
C ALA A 115 7.46 -4.89 -15.17
N TYR A 116 6.65 -4.31 -14.27
CA TYR A 116 5.41 -4.94 -13.80
C TYR A 116 4.45 -5.24 -14.97
N THR A 117 4.30 -4.28 -15.88
CA THR A 117 3.41 -4.43 -17.05
C THR A 117 3.90 -5.54 -17.97
N SER A 118 5.21 -5.65 -18.22
CA SER A 118 5.78 -6.74 -19.01
C SER A 118 5.47 -8.12 -18.42
N ILE A 119 5.65 -8.29 -17.11
CA ILE A 119 5.30 -9.54 -16.40
C ILE A 119 3.78 -9.77 -16.48
N TYR A 120 2.97 -8.74 -16.26
CA TYR A 120 1.52 -8.87 -16.31
C TYR A 120 1.02 -9.38 -17.66
N VAL A 121 1.52 -8.81 -18.76
CA VAL A 121 1.16 -9.19 -20.13
C VAL A 121 1.59 -10.62 -20.45
N GLU A 122 2.70 -11.10 -19.90
CA GLU A 122 3.15 -12.49 -20.09
C GLU A 122 2.25 -13.51 -19.36
N PHE A 123 1.93 -13.26 -18.08
CA PHE A 123 1.30 -14.26 -17.22
C PHE A 123 -0.24 -14.21 -17.25
N GLU A 124 -0.84 -13.03 -17.30
CA GLU A 124 -2.29 -12.87 -17.16
C GLU A 124 -3.10 -13.65 -18.22
N PRO A 125 -2.77 -13.61 -19.52
CA PRO A 125 -3.53 -14.33 -20.54
C PRO A 125 -3.47 -15.85 -20.35
N ARG A 126 -2.31 -16.38 -19.97
CA ARG A 126 -2.08 -17.82 -19.73
C ARG A 126 -2.88 -18.31 -18.51
N ILE A 127 -2.91 -17.54 -17.44
CA ILE A 127 -3.71 -17.84 -16.24
C ILE A 127 -5.21 -17.80 -16.56
N LYS A 128 -5.66 -16.80 -17.32
CA LYS A 128 -7.06 -16.70 -17.78
C LYS A 128 -7.43 -17.86 -18.69
N GLN A 129 -6.53 -18.29 -19.59
CA GLN A 129 -6.74 -19.44 -20.44
C GLN A 129 -6.92 -20.73 -19.61
N LEU A 130 -5.97 -21.04 -18.72
CA LEU A 130 -6.09 -22.21 -17.84
C LEU A 130 -7.35 -22.16 -16.96
N GLY A 131 -7.75 -20.96 -16.51
CA GLY A 131 -9.00 -20.75 -15.78
C GLY A 131 -10.25 -21.11 -16.60
N ARG A 132 -10.29 -20.74 -17.88
CA ARG A 132 -11.38 -21.10 -18.80
C ARG A 132 -11.41 -22.60 -19.09
N GLU A 133 -10.25 -23.21 -19.33
CA GLU A 133 -10.14 -24.66 -19.56
C GLU A 133 -10.62 -25.45 -18.33
N LEU A 134 -10.29 -25.00 -17.11
CA LEU A 134 -10.78 -25.61 -15.87
C LEU A 134 -12.29 -25.54 -15.72
N GLN A 135 -12.94 -24.46 -16.15
CA GLN A 135 -14.40 -24.33 -16.10
C GLN A 135 -15.11 -25.29 -17.07
N LEU A 136 -14.46 -25.66 -18.17
CA LEU A 136 -14.99 -26.58 -19.18
C LEU A 136 -14.65 -28.04 -18.92
N THR A 137 -13.75 -28.32 -17.98
CA THR A 137 -13.28 -29.67 -17.66
C THR A 137 -14.07 -30.27 -16.49
N GLU A 138 -14.45 -31.54 -16.58
CA GLU A 138 -15.13 -32.26 -15.51
C GLU A 138 -14.33 -32.19 -14.19
N HIS A 139 -14.95 -31.66 -13.15
CA HIS A 139 -14.31 -31.45 -11.86
C HIS A 139 -13.83 -32.78 -11.25
N GLY A 140 -12.58 -32.81 -10.82
CA GLY A 140 -11.98 -33.98 -10.19
C GLY A 140 -11.46 -35.05 -11.17
N SER A 141 -11.67 -34.90 -12.48
CA SER A 141 -11.04 -35.74 -13.51
C SER A 141 -9.50 -35.62 -13.47
N ALA A 142 -8.79 -36.58 -14.10
CA ALA A 142 -7.33 -36.52 -14.21
C ALA A 142 -6.86 -35.23 -14.92
N GLN A 143 -7.55 -34.84 -15.99
CA GLN A 143 -7.30 -33.59 -16.72
C GLN A 143 -7.52 -32.35 -15.84
N TRP A 144 -8.61 -32.32 -15.06
CA TRP A 144 -8.88 -31.20 -14.16
C TRP A 144 -7.78 -31.04 -13.09
N ARG A 145 -7.28 -32.15 -12.54
CA ARG A 145 -6.19 -32.12 -11.55
C ARG A 145 -4.88 -31.62 -12.17
N ASP A 146 -4.56 -32.05 -13.38
CA ASP A 146 -3.40 -31.56 -14.14
C ASP A 146 -3.50 -30.05 -14.43
N LEU A 147 -4.62 -29.60 -15.01
CA LEU A 147 -4.87 -28.18 -15.26
C LEU A 147 -4.81 -27.33 -13.98
N SER A 148 -5.37 -27.83 -12.87
CA SER A 148 -5.33 -27.16 -11.56
C SER A 148 -3.90 -27.03 -11.05
N SER A 149 -3.09 -28.09 -11.19
CA SER A 149 -1.67 -28.09 -10.85
C SER A 149 -0.88 -27.09 -11.68
N ARG A 150 -1.05 -27.09 -13.01
CA ARG A 150 -0.40 -26.15 -13.94
C ARG A 150 -0.76 -24.71 -13.63
N ARG A 151 -2.06 -24.43 -13.42
CA ARG A 151 -2.52 -23.08 -13.05
C ARG A 151 -1.90 -22.64 -11.73
N ARG A 152 -1.86 -23.52 -10.71
CA ARG A 152 -1.24 -23.23 -9.42
C ARG A 152 0.26 -22.92 -9.57
N GLN A 153 1.00 -23.75 -10.31
CA GLN A 153 2.43 -23.54 -10.56
C GLN A 153 2.69 -22.21 -11.28
N LEU A 154 1.89 -21.91 -12.31
CA LEU A 154 2.00 -20.66 -13.06
C LEU A 154 1.65 -19.44 -12.18
N SER A 155 0.61 -19.52 -11.34
CA SER A 155 0.29 -18.45 -10.38
C SER A 155 1.41 -18.25 -9.36
N GLN A 156 2.02 -19.33 -8.86
CA GLN A 156 3.15 -19.25 -7.94
C GLN A 156 4.39 -18.63 -8.60
N GLN A 157 4.68 -19.00 -9.85
CA GLN A 157 5.75 -18.36 -10.63
C GLN A 157 5.46 -16.88 -10.82
N TRP A 158 4.27 -16.52 -11.29
CA TRP A 158 3.88 -15.13 -11.47
C TRP A 158 4.08 -14.31 -10.20
N MET A 159 3.59 -14.79 -9.05
CA MET A 159 3.76 -14.07 -7.79
C MET A 159 5.23 -13.92 -7.37
N ARG A 160 6.09 -14.91 -7.66
CA ARG A 160 7.54 -14.78 -7.41
C ARG A 160 8.16 -13.68 -8.27
N GLU A 161 7.84 -13.64 -9.55
CA GLU A 161 8.34 -12.62 -10.49
C GLU A 161 7.86 -11.22 -10.08
N ILE A 162 6.59 -11.08 -9.70
CA ILE A 162 6.04 -9.82 -9.20
C ILE A 162 6.74 -9.39 -7.92
N HIS A 163 6.89 -10.27 -6.92
CA HIS A 163 7.55 -9.91 -5.67
C HIS A 163 9.03 -9.54 -5.85
N ALA A 164 9.71 -10.11 -6.85
CA ALA A 164 11.09 -9.78 -7.17
C ALA A 164 11.26 -8.34 -7.70
N LEU A 165 10.18 -7.70 -8.19
CA LEU A 165 10.22 -6.29 -8.58
C LEU A 165 10.21 -5.32 -7.40
N TYR A 166 9.72 -5.74 -6.24
CA TYR A 166 9.55 -4.86 -5.09
C TYR A 166 10.86 -4.70 -4.33
N THR A 167 11.35 -3.47 -4.30
CA THR A 167 12.51 -3.09 -3.49
C THR A 167 12.06 -2.19 -2.35
N LEU A 168 12.37 -2.60 -1.13
CA LEU A 168 12.10 -1.85 0.08
C LEU A 168 13.36 -1.09 0.49
N SER A 169 13.21 0.18 0.86
CA SER A 169 14.28 1.00 1.44
C SER A 169 14.03 1.25 2.93
N ASN A 170 15.08 1.60 3.68
CA ASN A 170 14.97 2.04 5.07
C ASN A 170 15.80 3.30 5.37
N PHE A 171 15.60 3.88 6.56
CA PHE A 171 16.29 5.09 7.03
C PHE A 171 17.76 4.89 7.39
N ARG A 172 18.32 3.69 7.18
CA ARG A 172 19.78 3.45 7.24
C ARG A 172 20.43 3.47 5.85
N GLY A 173 19.66 3.80 4.80
CA GLY A 173 20.13 3.73 3.41
C GLY A 173 20.26 2.30 2.88
N GLN A 174 19.66 1.31 3.53
CA GLN A 174 19.70 -0.09 3.07
C GLN A 174 18.50 -0.39 2.18
N GLN A 175 18.72 -1.25 1.18
CA GLN A 175 17.67 -1.78 0.32
C GLN A 175 17.58 -3.31 0.46
N ARG A 176 16.37 -3.85 0.34
CA ARG A 176 16.09 -5.29 0.29
C ARG A 176 14.95 -5.61 -0.66
N LEU A 177 15.00 -6.79 -1.25
CA LEU A 177 13.83 -7.34 -1.94
C LEU A 177 12.71 -7.58 -0.93
N LEU A 178 11.47 -7.52 -1.41
CA LEU A 178 10.30 -7.80 -0.57
C LEU A 178 10.40 -9.17 0.12
N SER A 179 10.89 -10.19 -0.58
CA SER A 179 11.10 -11.54 -0.02
C SER A 179 12.03 -11.58 1.18
N ASP A 180 13.04 -10.70 1.20
CA ASP A 180 14.14 -10.77 2.17
C ASP A 180 13.88 -9.92 3.43
N ALA A 181 12.87 -9.05 3.35
CA ALA A 181 12.43 -8.20 4.44
C ALA A 181 11.09 -8.64 5.04
N PHE A 182 10.33 -9.51 4.39
CA PHE A 182 9.05 -10.01 4.89
C PHE A 182 9.23 -10.98 6.06
N THR A 183 8.70 -10.63 7.24
CA THR A 183 8.81 -11.44 8.46
C THR A 183 7.57 -12.30 8.78
N GLY A 184 6.59 -12.33 7.88
CA GLY A 184 5.33 -13.06 8.10
C GLY A 184 5.52 -14.57 7.92
N SER A 185 4.67 -15.36 8.58
CA SER A 185 4.62 -16.80 8.37
C SER A 185 3.85 -17.14 7.09
N GLY A 186 4.35 -18.11 6.32
CA GLY A 186 3.72 -18.55 5.08
C GLY A 186 4.10 -17.72 3.85
N GLY A 187 3.28 -17.78 2.81
CA GLY A 187 3.51 -17.04 1.57
C GLY A 187 3.18 -15.56 1.70
N ILE A 188 3.93 -14.71 1.00
CA ILE A 188 3.69 -13.26 0.95
C ILE A 188 2.32 -13.01 0.31
N PRO A 189 1.38 -12.34 1.01
CA PRO A 189 0.06 -12.06 0.45
C PRO A 189 0.15 -11.09 -0.74
N THR A 190 -0.74 -11.25 -1.71
CA THR A 190 -0.85 -10.33 -2.86
C THR A 190 -1.10 -8.89 -2.41
N GLY A 191 -0.39 -7.94 -3.04
CA GLY A 191 -0.47 -6.52 -2.72
C GLY A 191 0.29 -6.11 -1.45
N THR A 192 1.18 -6.97 -0.95
CA THR A 192 2.20 -6.57 0.03
C THR A 192 3.15 -5.58 -0.63
N GLY A 193 3.42 -4.44 0.03
CA GLY A 193 4.18 -3.33 -0.54
C GLY A 193 3.33 -2.26 -1.25
N ASP A 194 2.08 -2.56 -1.61
CA ASP A 194 1.21 -1.60 -2.33
C ASP A 194 0.29 -0.77 -1.43
N CYS A 195 0.33 -0.99 -0.12
CA CYS A 195 -0.45 -0.23 0.84
C CYS A 195 0.08 1.20 0.99
N CYS A 196 -0.72 2.08 1.60
CA CYS A 196 -0.35 3.50 1.74
C CYS A 196 0.95 3.66 2.54
N ALA A 197 1.07 3.01 3.71
CA ALA A 197 2.23 3.16 4.56
C ALA A 197 3.57 2.80 3.87
N PRO A 198 3.75 1.62 3.22
CA PRO A 198 4.97 1.35 2.46
C PRO A 198 5.29 2.40 1.40
N LYS A 199 4.31 2.84 0.60
CA LYS A 199 4.52 3.87 -0.44
C LYS A 199 4.98 5.20 0.17
N LEU A 200 4.34 5.64 1.25
CA LEU A 200 4.67 6.89 1.94
C LEU A 200 6.08 6.84 2.56
N PHE A 201 6.43 5.75 3.25
CA PHE A 201 7.79 5.60 3.81
C PHE A 201 8.86 5.53 2.71
N ASN A 202 8.59 4.80 1.63
CA ASN A 202 9.53 4.73 0.52
C ASN A 202 9.75 6.12 -0.10
N GLN A 203 8.68 6.86 -0.38
CA GLN A 203 8.80 8.22 -0.92
C GLN A 203 9.52 9.17 0.05
N ALA A 204 9.22 9.10 1.35
CA ALA A 204 9.92 9.91 2.35
C ALA A 204 11.43 9.64 2.34
N ILE A 205 11.85 8.38 2.19
CA ILE A 205 13.26 8.02 2.08
C ILE A 205 13.88 8.55 0.77
N GLN A 206 13.18 8.44 -0.36
CA GLN A 206 13.69 8.91 -1.66
C GLN A 206 13.83 10.43 -1.74
N GLU A 207 13.03 11.17 -0.97
CA GLU A 207 13.04 12.64 -0.93
C GLU A 207 13.80 13.20 0.29
N ASP A 208 14.54 12.36 1.02
CA ASP A 208 15.29 12.72 2.23
C ASP A 208 14.44 13.45 3.29
N LEU A 209 13.17 13.05 3.40
CA LEU A 209 12.20 13.59 4.33
C LEU A 209 12.19 12.82 5.65
N ILE A 210 11.93 13.53 6.74
CA ILE A 210 11.76 12.95 8.08
C ILE A 210 10.27 12.77 8.37
N PRO A 211 9.72 11.54 8.42
CA PRO A 211 8.33 11.32 8.79
C PRO A 211 8.03 11.75 10.23
N LEU A 212 6.93 12.45 10.41
CA LEU A 212 6.43 12.95 11.70
C LEU A 212 5.11 12.29 12.14
N GLY A 213 4.25 11.92 11.18
CA GLY A 213 2.96 11.30 11.47
C GLY A 213 2.37 10.62 10.24
N LEU A 214 1.57 9.58 10.45
CA LEU A 214 0.90 8.80 9.40
C LEU A 214 -0.52 8.45 9.84
N ALA A 215 -1.50 8.76 8.99
CA ALA A 215 -2.87 8.33 9.17
C ALA A 215 -3.40 7.71 7.87
N GLU A 216 -4.12 6.60 7.99
CA GLU A 216 -4.79 5.94 6.87
C GLU A 216 -6.30 5.89 7.12
N PHE A 217 -7.10 6.13 6.09
CA PHE A 217 -8.56 6.04 6.14
C PHE A 217 -9.11 5.34 4.91
N TYR A 218 -10.33 4.83 5.03
CA TYR A 218 -11.02 4.17 3.92
C TYR A 218 -12.05 5.11 3.28
N TRP A 219 -12.03 5.21 1.96
CA TRP A 219 -12.90 6.10 1.19
C TRP A 219 -13.70 5.33 0.14
N GLY A 220 -15.03 5.32 0.30
CA GLY A 220 -15.98 4.73 -0.65
C GLY A 220 -16.88 3.68 0.00
N ARG A 221 -17.60 2.89 -0.81
CA ARG A 221 -18.49 1.82 -0.36
C ARG A 221 -17.71 0.77 0.44
N GLU A 222 -18.34 0.20 1.46
CA GLU A 222 -17.73 -0.84 2.30
C GLU A 222 -17.09 -1.96 1.49
N ASN A 223 -15.96 -2.47 2.00
CA ASN A 223 -15.28 -3.57 1.35
C ASN A 223 -16.12 -4.85 1.42
N ALA A 224 -15.79 -5.87 0.61
CA ALA A 224 -16.60 -7.09 0.52
C ALA A 224 -16.82 -7.79 1.87
N SER A 225 -15.85 -7.71 2.78
CA SER A 225 -15.93 -8.29 4.12
C SER A 225 -16.54 -7.37 5.19
N GLN A 226 -17.00 -6.16 4.83
CA GLN A 226 -17.59 -5.17 5.74
C GLN A 226 -16.69 -4.76 6.93
N THR A 227 -15.38 -4.95 6.78
CA THR A 227 -14.36 -4.58 7.79
C THR A 227 -13.80 -3.17 7.60
N ARG A 228 -14.23 -2.49 6.53
CA ARG A 228 -13.78 -1.15 6.16
C ARG A 228 -14.99 -0.30 5.79
N GLN A 229 -15.13 0.84 6.45
CA GLN A 229 -16.26 1.75 6.34
C GLN A 229 -15.80 3.12 5.85
N HIS A 230 -16.67 3.80 5.10
CA HIS A 230 -16.41 5.12 4.54
C HIS A 230 -16.02 6.13 5.64
N GLY A 231 -14.93 6.87 5.41
CA GLY A 231 -14.42 7.92 6.30
C GLY A 231 -13.73 7.42 7.57
N GLN A 232 -13.67 6.10 7.81
CA GLN A 232 -13.08 5.55 9.02
C GLN A 232 -11.57 5.33 8.90
N TYR A 233 -10.87 5.53 10.02
CA TYR A 233 -9.43 5.38 10.14
C TYR A 233 -9.04 3.95 10.51
N TYR A 234 -7.92 3.47 9.98
CA TYR A 234 -7.40 2.13 10.26
C TYR A 234 -5.87 2.14 10.38
N PRO A 235 -5.29 1.31 11.26
CA PRO A 235 -3.85 1.08 11.25
C PRO A 235 -3.43 0.33 9.99
N SER A 236 -2.13 0.35 9.70
CA SER A 236 -1.55 -0.42 8.61
C SER A 236 -1.86 -1.92 8.76
N CYS A 237 -1.99 -2.61 7.62
CA CYS A 237 -2.46 -4.00 7.59
C CYS A 237 -1.54 -4.94 8.37
N ALA A 238 -2.10 -5.71 9.31
CA ALA A 238 -1.35 -6.69 10.10
C ALA A 238 -0.72 -7.81 9.26
N SER A 239 -1.40 -8.27 8.20
CA SER A 239 -0.91 -9.38 7.36
C SER A 239 0.04 -8.95 6.24
N LYS A 240 0.00 -7.69 5.82
CA LYS A 240 0.75 -7.17 4.65
C LYS A 240 1.79 -6.13 5.03
N CYS A 241 1.44 -5.15 5.85
CA CYS A 241 2.33 -4.05 6.18
C CYS A 241 3.23 -4.38 7.35
N THR A 242 2.69 -4.90 8.46
CA THR A 242 3.47 -5.22 9.66
C THR A 242 4.71 -6.08 9.39
N PRO A 243 4.65 -7.12 8.53
CA PRO A 243 5.82 -7.92 8.21
C PRO A 243 6.98 -7.21 7.50
N ILE A 244 6.76 -6.01 6.93
CA ILE A 244 7.79 -5.27 6.18
C ILE A 244 8.11 -3.91 6.79
N LEU A 245 7.18 -3.31 7.53
CA LEU A 245 7.33 -1.97 8.09
C LEU A 245 8.44 -1.89 9.14
N GLY A 246 8.75 -2.99 9.84
CA GLY A 246 9.89 -3.00 10.77
C GLY A 246 11.22 -2.75 10.05
N PHE A 247 11.42 -3.36 8.88
CA PHE A 247 12.60 -3.09 8.05
C PHE A 247 12.59 -1.64 7.57
N MET A 248 11.48 -1.15 7.02
CA MET A 248 11.39 0.20 6.44
C MET A 248 11.60 1.32 7.47
N LEU A 249 11.13 1.14 8.71
CA LEU A 249 11.31 2.07 9.82
C LEU A 249 12.71 2.01 10.45
N CYS A 250 13.52 1.02 10.09
CA CYS A 250 14.84 0.86 10.70
C CYS A 250 15.74 2.05 10.36
N GLY A 251 16.24 2.73 11.39
CA GLY A 251 17.06 3.94 11.25
C GLY A 251 16.30 5.25 11.51
N LEU A 252 14.96 5.22 11.58
CA LEU A 252 14.16 6.44 11.70
C LEU A 252 14.54 7.28 12.94
N GLU A 253 14.76 6.63 14.09
CA GLU A 253 15.18 7.29 15.35
C GLU A 253 16.47 8.11 15.22
N ALA A 254 17.33 7.79 14.25
CA ALA A 254 18.59 8.50 14.02
C ALA A 254 18.40 9.78 13.19
N VAL A 255 17.38 9.84 12.33
CA VAL A 255 17.09 10.99 11.47
C VAL A 255 16.06 11.94 12.08
N THR A 256 15.35 11.52 13.12
CA THR A 256 14.38 12.37 13.85
C THR A 256 15.00 13.25 14.92
N LYS A 257 16.26 13.02 15.28
CA LYS A 257 17.03 13.80 16.28
C LYS A 257 17.57 15.08 15.66
#